data_AF-A0A2Z5WAC4-F1
#
_entry.id   AF-A0A2Z5WAC4-F1
#
_cell.length_a   1.000
_cell.length_b   1.000
_cell.length_c   1.000
_cell.angle_alpha   90.00
_cell.angle_beta   90.00
_cell.angle_gamma   90.00
#
_symmetry.space_group_name_H-M   'P 1'
#
loop_
_entity.id
_entity.type
_entity.pdbx_description
1 polymer ?
#
loop_
_entity_poly.entity_id
_entity_poly.type
_entity_poly.pdbx_seq_one_letter_code
_entity_poly.pdbx_strand_id
1 'polypeptide(L)'
;NRCQFCRFQKCLAVGMVKEVVRTDSLKGRRGRLPSKPKSPQESPPSPPVSLITALVRAHVDTTPDLANLDYSQYREPTPTEPAISEAEKIQQFYNLLTTSVDVIRTFADKIPGFQDLSRDDQELL
;
A
#
# COMPACT_ATOMS: atom_id res chain seq x y z
N ASN A 1 -11.30 -6.03 -39.84
CA ASN A 1 -10.37 -5.21 -39.05
C ASN A 1 -10.93 -3.85 -38.62
N ARG A 2 -12.26 -3.65 -38.55
CA ARG A 2 -12.85 -2.34 -38.19
C ARG A 2 -13.00 -2.10 -36.67
N CYS A 3 -13.06 -3.15 -35.85
CA CYS A 3 -13.08 -3.04 -34.39
C CYS A 3 -12.25 -4.19 -33.77
N GLN A 4 -11.29 -3.84 -32.91
CA GLN A 4 -10.40 -4.82 -32.27
C GLN A 4 -11.13 -5.64 -31.21
N PHE A 5 -12.00 -5.01 -30.42
CA PHE A 5 -12.78 -5.69 -29.38
C PHE A 5 -13.70 -6.76 -29.96
N CYS A 6 -14.49 -6.45 -30.99
CA CYS A 6 -15.39 -7.42 -31.63
C CYS A 6 -14.62 -8.58 -32.27
N ARG A 7 -13.43 -8.31 -32.83
CA ARG A 7 -12.56 -9.35 -33.37
C ARG A 7 -12.07 -10.28 -32.25
N PHE A 8 -11.61 -9.72 -31.13
CA PHE A 8 -11.14 -10.48 -29.98
C PHE A 8 -12.25 -11.33 -29.37
N GLN A 9 -13.46 -10.77 -29.19
CA GLN A 9 -14.62 -11.54 -28.72
C GLN A 9 -14.99 -12.69 -29.66
N LYS A 10 -14.97 -12.48 -30.98
CA LYS A 10 -15.22 -13.56 -31.95
C LYS A 10 -14.17 -14.66 -31.86
N CYS A 11 -12.90 -14.31 -31.67
CA CYS A 11 -11.81 -15.27 -31.46
C CYS A 11 -12.08 -16.16 -30.24
N LEU A 12 -12.47 -15.58 -29.11
CA LEU A 12 -12.86 -16.35 -27.92
C LEU A 12 -14.10 -17.22 -28.19
N ALA A 13 -15.11 -16.68 -28.88
CA ALA A 13 -16.35 -17.40 -29.17
C ALA A 13 -16.16 -18.62 -30.09
N VAL A 14 -15.17 -18.61 -30.99
CA VAL A 14 -14.82 -19.77 -31.82
C VAL A 14 -13.87 -20.75 -31.12
N GLY A 15 -13.62 -20.57 -29.83
CA GLY A 15 -12.84 -21.49 -29.01
C GLY A 15 -11.33 -21.21 -28.97
N MET A 16 -10.87 -20.02 -29.34
CA MET A 16 -9.47 -19.65 -29.08
C MET A 16 -9.27 -19.43 -27.58
N VAL A 17 -8.29 -20.12 -27.01
CA VAL A 17 -7.98 -20.09 -25.58
C VAL A 17 -6.86 -19.08 -25.33
N LYS A 18 -7.07 -18.11 -24.43
CA LYS A 18 -6.09 -17.04 -24.15
C LYS A 18 -4.84 -17.60 -23.48
N GLU A 19 -5.03 -18.62 -22.65
CA GLU A 19 -4.05 -19.24 -21.77
C GLU A 19 -3.01 -20.08 -22.54
N VAL A 20 -3.29 -20.44 -23.81
CA VAL A 20 -2.33 -21.18 -24.66
C VAL A 20 -1.48 -20.27 -25.55
N VAL A 21 -1.70 -18.95 -25.49
CA VAL A 21 -0.87 -17.98 -26.21
C VAL A 21 0.51 -17.92 -25.54
N ARG A 22 1.57 -18.16 -26.31
CA ARG A 22 2.95 -18.06 -25.80
C ARG A 22 3.30 -16.60 -25.54
N THR A 23 3.80 -16.31 -24.34
CA THR A 23 4.38 -15.00 -24.01
C THR A 23 5.79 -14.88 -24.62
N ASP A 24 6.28 -13.65 -24.76
CA ASP A 24 7.58 -13.37 -25.36
C ASP A 24 8.77 -14.02 -24.63
N SER A 25 8.60 -14.35 -23.35
CA SER A 25 9.55 -15.16 -22.57
C SER A 25 9.72 -16.61 -23.05
N LEU A 26 8.88 -17.08 -23.98
CA LEU A 26 8.89 -18.44 -24.54
C LEU A 26 9.38 -18.49 -26.00
N LYS A 27 9.88 -17.38 -26.55
CA LYS A 27 10.50 -17.33 -27.89
C LYS A 27 11.75 -18.20 -27.91
N GLY A 28 11.78 -19.25 -28.75
CA GLY A 28 12.99 -20.05 -29.04
C GLY A 28 12.93 -21.56 -28.80
N ARG A 29 11.90 -22.10 -28.12
CA ARG A 29 11.71 -23.57 -28.00
C ARG A 29 10.53 -24.05 -28.85
N ARG A 30 10.81 -24.88 -29.87
CA ARG A 30 9.78 -25.70 -30.52
C ARG A 30 9.39 -26.82 -29.55
N GLY A 31 8.12 -26.88 -29.16
CA GLY A 31 7.56 -27.94 -28.32
C GLY A 31 7.02 -27.44 -26.96
N ARG A 32 5.83 -27.96 -26.61
CA ARG A 32 5.01 -27.89 -25.37
C ARG A 32 5.17 -26.65 -24.44
N LEU A 33 4.03 -26.04 -24.06
CA LEU A 33 3.98 -24.96 -23.06
C LEU A 33 4.69 -25.41 -21.77
N PRO A 34 5.56 -24.58 -21.16
CA PRO A 34 6.17 -24.93 -19.88
C PRO A 34 5.10 -25.05 -18.82
N SER A 35 5.04 -26.20 -18.16
CA SER A 35 4.06 -26.50 -17.10
C SER A 35 4.49 -26.03 -15.71
N LYS A 36 5.62 -25.30 -15.59
CA LYS A 36 6.18 -24.93 -14.30
C LYS A 36 6.62 -23.47 -14.28
N PRO A 37 6.05 -22.63 -13.40
CA PRO A 37 6.58 -21.28 -13.19
C PRO A 37 8.02 -21.40 -12.66
N LYS A 38 8.97 -20.80 -13.39
CA LYS A 38 10.31 -20.57 -12.83
C LYS A 38 10.16 -19.45 -11.79
N SER A 39 10.31 -19.80 -10.53
CA SER A 39 10.52 -18.83 -9.46
C SER A 39 11.77 -17.99 -9.78
N PRO A 40 11.71 -16.65 -9.74
CA PRO A 40 12.91 -15.83 -9.76
C PRO A 40 13.70 -16.16 -8.49
N GLN A 41 14.88 -16.75 -8.65
CA GLN A 41 15.78 -17.07 -7.55
C GLN A 41 16.93 -16.07 -7.60
N GLU A 42 16.72 -14.91 -7.00
CA GLU A 42 17.81 -14.04 -6.55
C GLU A 42 18.06 -14.35 -5.07
N SER A 43 19.21 -14.97 -4.79
CA SER A 43 19.68 -15.20 -3.42
C SER A 43 20.15 -13.87 -2.78
N PRO A 44 19.90 -13.65 -1.48
CA PRO A 44 19.87 -12.31 -0.89
C PRO A 44 21.23 -11.81 -0.38
N PRO A 45 21.50 -10.48 -0.40
CA PRO A 45 22.59 -9.88 0.35
C PRO A 45 22.18 -9.64 1.82
N SER A 46 22.89 -10.26 2.77
CA SER A 46 22.69 -10.16 4.23
C SER A 46 21.33 -10.69 4.72
N PRO A 47 21.16 -11.16 5.98
CA PRO A 47 19.80 -11.34 6.48
C PRO A 47 19.17 -9.94 6.50
N PRO A 48 18.15 -9.63 5.67
CA PRO A 48 17.46 -8.37 5.81
C PRO A 48 16.99 -8.30 7.26
N VAL A 49 17.03 -7.09 7.87
CA VAL A 49 16.25 -6.86 9.08
C VAL A 49 14.87 -7.44 8.79
N SER A 50 14.45 -8.44 9.59
CA SER A 50 13.17 -9.12 9.35
C SER A 50 12.11 -8.06 9.12
N LEU A 51 11.32 -8.18 8.05
CA LEU A 51 10.30 -7.19 7.70
C LEU A 51 9.46 -6.82 8.93
N ILE A 52 9.12 -7.82 9.75
CA ILE A 52 8.43 -7.63 11.02
C ILE A 52 9.19 -6.67 11.95
N THR A 53 10.50 -6.87 12.14
CA THR A 53 11.33 -5.99 12.97
C THR A 53 11.39 -4.57 12.42
N ALA A 54 11.48 -4.40 11.10
CA ALA A 54 11.50 -3.07 10.48
C ALA A 54 10.17 -2.35 10.67
N LEU A 55 9.04 -3.05 10.48
CA LEU A 55 7.69 -2.51 10.72
C LEU A 55 7.48 -2.13 12.19
N VAL A 56 7.91 -2.97 13.13
CA VAL A 56 7.81 -2.68 14.56
C VAL A 56 8.62 -1.44 14.92
N ARG A 57 9.86 -1.30 14.41
CA ARG A 57 10.67 -0.10 14.64
C ARG A 57 10.04 1.14 14.03
N ALA A 58 9.58 1.06 12.78
CA ALA A 58 8.89 2.17 12.13
C ALA A 58 7.68 2.64 12.95
N HIS A 59 6.90 1.70 13.51
CA HIS A 59 5.77 2.01 14.37
C HIS A 59 6.19 2.70 15.68
N VAL A 60 7.16 2.12 16.40
CA VAL A 60 7.68 2.68 17.66
C VAL A 60 8.26 4.08 17.47
N ASP A 61 8.94 4.34 16.35
CA ASP A 61 9.54 5.65 16.09
C ASP A 61 8.51 6.73 15.73
N THR A 62 7.31 6.35 15.29
CA THR A 62 6.29 7.27 14.77
C THR A 62 5.09 7.41 15.70
N THR A 63 4.90 6.46 16.60
CA THR A 63 3.81 6.46 17.57
C THR A 63 4.38 6.61 18.99
N PRO A 64 3.96 7.62 19.76
CA PRO A 64 4.38 7.75 21.15
C PRO A 64 3.90 6.55 21.98
N ASP A 65 4.69 6.20 23.00
CA ASP A 65 4.29 5.18 23.98
C ASP A 65 2.96 5.57 24.65
N LEU A 66 2.15 4.57 25.01
CA LEU A 66 0.82 4.77 25.60
C LEU A 66 0.90 5.62 26.88
N ALA A 67 1.98 5.46 27.64
CA ALA A 67 2.24 6.23 28.86
C ALA A 67 2.58 7.72 28.60
N ASN A 68 2.97 8.07 27.37
CA ASN A 68 3.38 9.42 26.97
C ASN A 68 2.33 10.12 26.09
N LEU A 69 1.11 9.56 26.00
CA LEU A 69 0.03 10.18 25.25
C LEU A 69 -0.37 11.51 25.91
N ASP A 70 -0.33 12.57 25.11
CA ASP A 70 -0.77 13.90 25.54
C ASP A 70 -2.29 14.04 25.38
N TYR A 71 -2.99 13.96 26.51
CA TYR A 71 -4.44 14.20 26.59
C TYR A 71 -4.78 15.64 26.97
N SER A 72 -3.83 16.59 26.90
CA SER A 72 -4.05 18.00 27.28
C SER A 72 -5.24 18.65 26.56
N GLN A 73 -5.50 18.23 25.32
CA GLN A 73 -6.60 18.75 24.51
C GLN A 73 -7.92 17.99 24.73
N TYR A 74 -7.91 16.85 25.44
CA TYR A 74 -9.11 16.12 25.78
C TYR A 74 -9.82 16.79 26.96
N ARG A 75 -11.08 17.15 26.78
CA ARG A 75 -11.95 17.65 27.85
C ARG A 75 -13.16 16.73 28.00
N GLU A 76 -13.37 16.27 29.22
CA GLU A 76 -14.62 15.60 29.59
C GLU A 76 -15.72 16.66 29.72
N PRO A 77 -16.91 16.47 29.13
CA PRO A 77 -18.00 17.44 29.25
C PRO A 77 -18.47 17.55 30.71
N THR A 78 -18.15 18.66 31.37
CA THR A 78 -18.65 18.94 32.73
C THR A 78 -19.86 19.89 32.70
N PRO A 79 -20.83 19.76 33.63
CA PRO A 79 -22.04 20.59 33.65
C PRO A 79 -21.78 22.09 33.87
N THR A 80 -20.60 22.44 34.40
CA THR A 80 -20.25 23.76 34.91
C THR A 80 -19.41 24.59 33.94
N GLU A 81 -18.80 23.97 32.93
CA GLU A 81 -17.98 24.68 31.94
C GLU A 81 -18.80 25.10 30.70
N PRO A 82 -18.46 26.24 30.08
CA PRO A 82 -19.07 26.62 28.81
C PRO A 82 -18.78 25.53 27.76
N ALA A 83 -19.84 25.10 27.06
CA ALA A 83 -19.71 24.12 26.00
C ALA A 83 -18.80 24.68 24.88
N ILE A 84 -17.77 23.90 24.52
CA ILE A 84 -16.93 24.16 23.34
C ILE A 84 -17.85 24.28 22.12
N SER A 85 -17.65 25.32 21.32
CA SER A 85 -18.46 25.52 20.12
C SER A 85 -18.21 24.40 19.10
N GLU A 86 -19.20 24.10 18.26
CA GLU A 86 -19.04 23.11 17.19
C GLU A 86 -17.87 23.44 16.26
N ALA A 87 -17.65 24.74 15.98
CA ALA A 87 -16.53 25.20 15.16
C ALA A 87 -15.17 24.85 15.78
N GLU A 88 -15.01 25.02 17.09
CA GLU A 88 -13.78 24.68 17.82
C GLU A 88 -13.55 23.17 17.86
N LYS A 89 -14.60 22.36 18.05
CA LYS A 89 -14.50 20.89 17.98
C LYS A 89 -14.05 20.42 16.60
N ILE A 90 -14.65 20.99 15.54
CA ILE A 90 -14.28 20.68 14.15
C ILE A 90 -12.82 21.07 13.90
N GLN A 91 -12.40 22.25 14.34
CA GLN A 91 -11.01 22.69 14.18
C GLN A 91 -10.03 21.75 14.90
N GLN A 92 -10.35 21.36 16.15
CA GLN A 92 -9.56 20.42 16.91
C GLN A 92 -9.46 19.06 16.20
N PHE A 93 -10.57 18.55 15.66
CA PHE A 93 -10.59 17.31 14.90
C PHE A 93 -9.67 17.38 13.68
N TYR A 94 -9.76 18.43 12.86
CA TYR A 94 -8.90 18.57 11.69
C TYR A 94 -7.42 18.74 12.04
N ASN A 95 -7.11 19.43 13.15
CA ASN A 95 -5.73 19.54 13.63
C ASN A 95 -5.16 18.16 14.01
N LEU A 96 -5.93 17.34 14.75
CA LEU A 96 -5.56 15.98 15.12
C LEU A 96 -5.43 15.07 13.89
N LEU A 97 -6.41 15.14 12.98
CA LEU A 97 -6.42 14.34 11.75
C LEU A 97 -5.20 14.65 10.89
N THR A 98 -4.91 15.93 10.65
CA THR A 98 -3.78 16.35 9.80
C THR A 98 -2.45 15.89 10.40
N THR A 99 -2.27 16.09 11.70
CA THR A 99 -1.06 15.62 12.40
C THR A 99 -0.92 14.10 12.31
N SER A 100 -2.02 13.36 12.45
CA SER A 100 -2.02 11.89 12.32
C SER A 100 -1.66 11.43 10.91
N VAL A 101 -2.11 12.15 9.88
CA VAL A 101 -1.74 11.86 8.48
C VAL A 101 -0.24 12.04 8.26
N ASP A 102 0.37 13.09 8.82
CA ASP A 102 1.82 13.31 8.70
C ASP A 102 2.64 12.22 9.40
N VAL A 103 2.15 11.72 10.55
CA VAL A 103 2.72 10.56 11.24
C VAL A 103 2.64 9.29 10.38
N ILE A 104 1.48 9.02 9.77
CA ILE A 104 1.29 7.86 8.88
C ILE A 104 2.22 7.95 7.66
N ARG A 105 2.38 9.14 7.06
CA ARG A 105 3.31 9.36 5.94
C ARG A 105 4.75 9.04 6.37
N THR A 106 5.16 9.55 7.53
CA THR A 106 6.49 9.31 8.08
C THR A 106 6.71 7.82 8.41
N PHE A 107 5.66 7.11 8.84
CA PHE A 107 5.70 5.67 9.03
C PHE A 107 5.91 4.93 7.71
N ALA A 108 5.14 5.27 6.67
CA ALA A 108 5.26 4.68 5.34
C ALA A 108 6.67 4.86 4.76
N ASP A 109 7.25 6.05 4.91
CA ASP A 109 8.63 6.35 4.48
C ASP A 109 9.69 5.43 5.11
N LYS A 110 9.40 4.86 6.29
CA LYS A 110 10.28 3.93 7.02
C LYS A 110 10.06 2.46 6.67
N ILE A 111 9.03 2.12 5.88
CA ILE A 111 8.78 0.75 5.45
C ILE A 111 9.82 0.33 4.40
N PRO A 112 10.56 -0.78 4.59
CA PRO A 112 11.51 -1.26 3.59
C PRO A 112 10.84 -1.49 2.24
N GLY A 113 11.41 -0.91 1.18
CA GLY A 113 10.91 -1.02 -0.19
C GLY A 113 9.83 0.01 -0.58
N PHE A 114 9.31 0.81 0.36
CA PHE A 114 8.30 1.82 0.02
C PHE A 114 8.85 2.93 -0.87
N GLN A 115 10.07 3.40 -0.60
CA GLN A 115 10.74 4.43 -1.40
C GLN A 115 11.16 3.94 -2.80
N ASP A 116 11.15 2.62 -3.04
CA ASP A 116 11.45 2.05 -4.34
C ASP A 116 10.23 2.14 -5.30
N LEU A 117 9.04 2.45 -4.76
CA LEU A 117 7.84 2.71 -5.55
C LEU A 117 7.92 4.08 -6.23
N SER A 118 7.18 4.24 -7.33
CA SER A 118 7.04 5.54 -7.99
C SER A 118 6.32 6.54 -7.08
N ARG A 119 6.54 7.85 -7.29
CA ARG A 119 5.84 8.89 -6.51
C ARG A 119 4.33 8.77 -6.61
N ASP A 120 3.82 8.50 -7.82
CA ASP A 120 2.39 8.33 -8.06
C ASP A 120 1.83 7.14 -7.26
N ASP A 121 2.59 6.04 -7.17
CA ASP A 121 2.19 4.87 -6.38
C ASP A 121 2.30 5.13 -4.86
N GLN A 122 3.30 5.88 -4.41
CA GLN A 122 3.43 6.29 -3.01
C GLN A 122 2.29 7.22 -2.58
N GLU A 123 1.80 8.08 -3.46
CA GLU A 123 0.66 8.98 -3.19
C GLU A 123 -0.69 8.26 -3.21
N LEU A 124 -0.80 7.16 -3.97
CA LEU A 124 -2.01 6.36 -4.07
C LEU A 124 -2.22 5.43 -2.86
N LEU A 125 -1.14 4.97 -2.22
CA LEU A 125 -1.13 4.03 -1.10
C LEU A 125 -1.36 4.71 0.25
#